data_AF-A0AAU8IDW4-F1
#
_entry.id   AF-A0AAU8IDW4-F1
#
_cell.length_a   1.000
_cell.length_b   1.000
_cell.length_c   1.000
_cell.angle_alpha   90.00
_cell.angle_beta   90.00
_cell.angle_gamma   90.00
#
_symmetry.space_group_name_H-M   'P 1'
#
loop_
_entity.id
_entity.type
_entity.pdbx_description
1 polymer ?
#
loop_
_entity_poly.entity_id
_entity_poly.type
_entity_poly.pdbx_seq_one_letter_code
_entity_poly.pdbx_strand_id
1 'polypeptide(L)' 'MAFTLQIGEKAPSFSLPTTDGKNYTLSDFSKAKTLIKWEGKDPHWMPGEACDLV' A
#
# COMPACT_ATOMS: atom_id res chain seq x y z
N MET A 1 -11.79 3.65 17.21
CA MET A 1 -12.60 2.90 16.22
C MET A 1 -11.64 2.42 15.14
N ALA A 2 -11.56 1.11 14.90
CA ALA A 2 -10.68 0.54 13.88
C ALA A 2 -11.43 0.51 12.54
N PHE A 3 -10.92 1.20 11.53
CA PHE A 3 -11.46 1.12 10.17
C PHE A 3 -10.69 0.02 9.44
N THR A 4 -11.28 -1.16 9.37
CA THR A 4 -10.77 -2.26 8.53
C THR A 4 -11.72 -2.41 7.36
N LEU A 5 -11.22 -2.22 6.15
CA LEU A 5 -11.98 -2.45 4.92
C LEU A 5 -12.49 -3.89 4.92
N GLN A 6 -13.73 -4.09 4.47
CA GLN A 6 -14.27 -5.42 4.27
C GLN A 6 -13.61 -6.08 3.05
N ILE A 7 -13.58 -7.41 3.02
CA ILE A 7 -13.05 -8.15 1.86
C ILE A 7 -13.92 -7.82 0.64
N GLY A 8 -13.28 -7.38 -0.45
CA GLY A 8 -13.95 -6.95 -1.69
C GLY A 8 -14.32 -5.46 -1.74
N GLU A 9 -14.10 -4.71 -0.65
CA GLU A 9 -14.31 -3.27 -0.63
C GLU A 9 -13.21 -2.55 -1.42
N LYS A 10 -13.59 -1.50 -2.15
CA LYS A 10 -12.63 -0.72 -2.93
C LYS A 10 -11.68 0.03 -1.98
N ALA A 11 -10.38 -0.05 -2.24
CA ALA A 11 -9.39 0.70 -1.48
C ALA A 11 -9.72 2.21 -1.49
N PRO A 12 -9.65 2.87 -0.33
CA PRO A 12 -9.91 4.31 -0.22
C PRO A 12 -8.84 5.08 -0.97
N SER A 13 -9.22 6.24 -1.51
CA SER A 13 -8.26 7.14 -2.15
C SER A 13 -7.27 7.66 -1.12
N PHE A 14 -5.98 7.51 -1.40
CA PHE A 14 -4.89 8.13 -0.64
C PHE A 14 -4.10 9.09 -1.53
N SER A 15 -3.49 10.10 -0.90
CA SER A 15 -2.47 10.96 -1.50
C SER A 15 -1.35 11.09 -0.48
N LEU A 16 -0.23 10.41 -0.74
CA LEU A 16 0.87 10.32 0.20
C LEU A 16 2.10 11.03 -0.38
N PRO A 17 2.77 11.90 0.38
CA PRO A 17 4.07 12.42 -0.01
C PRO A 17 5.10 11.29 0.04
N THR A 18 5.94 11.22 -0.98
CA THR A 18 7.03 10.26 -1.10
C THR A 18 8.36 10.89 -0.70
N THR A 19 9.38 10.05 -0.49
CA THR A 19 10.76 10.49 -0.23
C THR A 19 11.35 11.32 -1.37
N ASP A 20 10.82 11.19 -2.57
CA ASP A 20 11.29 11.88 -3.77
C ASP A 20 10.63 13.26 -3.96
N GLY A 21 9.85 13.71 -2.96
CA GLY A 21 9.15 15.00 -3.00
C GLY A 21 7.92 15.03 -3.91
N LYS A 22 7.52 13.88 -4.48
CA LYS A 22 6.29 13.73 -5.28
C LYS A 22 5.19 13.11 -4.44
N ASN A 23 3.93 13.42 -4.76
CA ASN A 23 2.80 12.70 -4.16
C ASN A 23 2.38 11.54 -5.06
N TYR A 24 2.11 10.39 -4.45
CA TYR A 24 1.49 9.24 -5.12
C TYR A 24 0.06 9.05 -4.64
N THR A 25 -0.79 8.67 -5.59
CA THR A 25 -2.20 8.38 -5.40
C THR A 25 -2.51 6.93 -5.72
N LEU A 26 -3.67 6.43 -5.30
CA LEU A 26 -4.11 5.07 -5.63
C LEU A 26 -4.13 4.81 -7.16
N SER A 27 -4.44 5.84 -7.96
CA SER A 27 -4.55 5.74 -9.42
C SER A 27 -3.21 5.46 -10.11
N ASP A 28 -2.10 5.93 -9.53
CA ASP A 28 -0.75 5.72 -10.06
C ASP A 28 -0.37 4.23 -10.07
N PHE A 29 -1.01 3.44 -9.20
CA PHE A 29 -0.80 2.00 -9.06
C PHE A 29 -1.82 1.14 -9.82
N SER A 30 -2.62 1.74 -10.72
CA SER A 30 -3.65 1.03 -11.50
C SER A 30 -3.13 -0.13 -12.37
N LYS A 31 -1.82 -0.16 -12.66
CA LYS A 31 -1.18 -1.26 -13.40
C LYS A 31 -0.69 -2.40 -12.50
N ALA A 32 -0.62 -2.19 -11.18
CA ALA A 32 -0.16 -3.19 -10.23
C ALA A 32 -1.32 -4.08 -9.79
N LYS A 33 -1.10 -5.40 -9.76
CA LYS A 33 -2.11 -6.38 -9.32
C LYS A 33 -2.34 -6.34 -7.80
N THR A 34 -1.29 -6.02 -7.04
CA THR A 34 -1.29 -5.99 -5.57
C THR A 34 -0.45 -4.82 -5.10
N LEU A 35 -0.94 -4.07 -4.11
CA LEU A 35 -0.21 -2.96 -3.47
C LEU A 35 -0.06 -3.27 -1.98
N ILE A 36 1.18 -3.32 -1.50
CA ILE A 36 1.50 -3.52 -0.08
C ILE A 36 2.28 -2.30 0.41
N LYS A 37 1.85 -1.71 1.52
CA LYS A 37 2.54 -0.59 2.17
C LYS A 37 2.75 -0.92 3.64
N TRP A 38 3.99 -0.82 4.09
CA TRP A 38 4.37 -0.98 5.50
C TRP A 38 4.59 0.39 6.14
N GLU A 39 4.08 0.61 7.35
CA GLU A 39 4.36 1.85 8.10
C GLU A 39 5.71 1.71 8.84
N GLY A 40 6.60 2.69 8.66
CA GLY A 40 7.86 2.77 9.42
C GLY A 40 8.91 1.70 9.07
N LYS A 41 8.85 1.11 7.88
CA LYS A 41 9.80 0.08 7.40
C LYS A 41 10.50 0.52 6.13
N ASP A 42 11.70 -0.02 5.91
CA ASP A 42 12.52 0.28 4.74
C ASP A 42 11.81 -0.08 3.42
N PRO A 43 12.08 0.63 2.31
CA PRO A 43 11.41 0.42 1.02
C PRO A 43 11.54 -1.00 0.44
N HIS A 44 12.60 -1.72 0.80
CA HIS A 44 12.85 -3.10 0.38
C HIS A 44 12.51 -4.14 1.44
N TRP A 45 11.90 -3.72 2.55
CA TRP A 45 11.57 -4.60 3.65
C TRP A 45 10.26 -5.33 3.38
N MET A 46 10.32 -6.66 3.43
CA MET A 46 9.18 -7.56 3.33
C MET A 46 9.24 -8.48 4.55
N PRO A 47 8.22 -8.52 5.43
CA PRO A 47 8.19 -9.47 6.53
C PRO A 47 8.04 -10.88 5.98
N GLY A 48 8.62 -11.87 6.67
CA GLY A 48 8.53 -13.28 6.25
C GLY A 48 7.10 -13.78 6.09
N GLU A 49 6.15 -13.28 6.89
CA GLU A 49 4.71 -13.62 6.77
C GLU A 49 4.05 -13.08 5.49
N ALA A 50 4.67 -12.12 4.80
CA ALA A 50 4.20 -11.62 3.51
C ALA A 50 4.84 -12.36 2.32
N CYS A 51 5.83 -13.25 2.55
CA CYS A 51 6.39 -14.10 1.50
C CYS A 51 5.38 -15.11 0.94
N ASP A 52 4.32 -15.42 1.69
CA ASP A 52 3.28 -16.38 1.25
C ASP A 52 2.18 -15.72 0.38
N LEU A 53 2.26 -14.41 0.12
CA LEU A 53 1.27 -13.64 -0.64
C LEU A 53 1.70 -13.32 -2.09
N VAL A 54 2.85 -13.82 -2.53
CA VAL A 54 3.38 -13.67 -3.90
C VAL A 54 3.15 -14.90 -4.77
#